data_AF-A0A1W9TQD0-F1
#
_entry.id   AF-A0A1W9TQD0-F1
#
_cell.length_a   1.000
_cell.length_b   1.000
_cell.length_c   1.000
_cell.angle_alpha   90.00
_cell.angle_beta   90.00
_cell.angle_gamma   90.00
#
_symmetry.space_group_name_H-M   'P 1'
#
loop_
_entity.id
_entity.type
_entity.pdbx_description
1 polymer ?
#
loop_
_entity_poly.entity_id
_entity_poly.type
_entity_poly.pdbx_seq_one_letter_code
_entity_poly.pdbx_strand_id
1 'polypeptide(L)' 'MGKHKNPWQDTDSVLQLFGKSKYVARKKYRDFLEKGIGRGRNPEMTGGGLLRSIGGGVVLKSMRRINPIVA' A
#
# COMPACT_ATOMS: atom_id res chain seq x y z
N MET A 1 -8.12 -9.62 0.31
CA MET A 1 -8.46 -8.25 -0.14
C MET A 1 -9.72 -8.31 -0.99
N GLY A 2 -10.74 -7.50 -0.69
CA GLY A 2 -11.96 -7.40 -1.50
C GLY A 2 -13.22 -8.12 -0.98
N LYS A 3 -13.22 -8.68 0.24
CA LYS A 3 -14.45 -9.17 0.89
C LYS A 3 -15.21 -8.06 1.63
N HIS A 4 -14.49 -7.03 2.10
CA HIS A 4 -15.04 -5.84 2.74
C HIS A 4 -14.59 -4.61 1.97
N LYS A 5 -15.48 -3.61 1.88
CA LYS A 5 -15.11 -2.28 1.37
C LYS A 5 -14.42 -1.51 2.48
N ASN A 6 -13.17 -1.16 2.24
CA ASN A 6 -12.37 -0.31 3.12
C ASN A 6 -12.08 0.99 2.37
N PRO A 7 -12.74 2.13 2.72
CA PRO A 7 -12.56 3.39 2.00
C PRO A 7 -11.13 3.90 1.98
N TRP A 8 -10.35 3.54 3.00
CA TRP A 8 -8.94 3.91 3.14
C TRP A 8 -7.98 3.08 2.27
N GLN A 9 -8.47 2.05 1.57
CA GLN A 9 -7.63 1.11 0.81
C GLN A 9 -7.94 1.17 -0.69
N ASP A 10 -7.03 1.77 -1.45
CA ASP A 10 -7.03 1.62 -2.91
C ASP A 10 -6.53 0.22 -3.29
N THR A 11 -7.50 -0.68 -3.50
CA THR A 11 -7.23 -2.07 -3.86
C THR A 11 -6.75 -2.22 -5.29
N ASP A 12 -7.23 -1.39 -6.22
CA ASP A 12 -6.96 -1.60 -7.64
C ASP A 12 -5.51 -1.16 -7.96
N SER A 13 -5.06 -0.03 -7.44
CA SER A 13 -3.65 0.40 -7.60
C SER A 13 -2.67 -0.59 -6.99
N VAL A 14 -2.96 -1.10 -5.79
CA VAL A 14 -2.10 -2.09 -5.13
C VAL A 14 -2.02 -3.38 -5.95
N LEU A 15 -3.15 -3.91 -6.42
CA LEU A 15 -3.17 -5.17 -7.17
C LEU A 15 -2.49 -5.07 -8.54
N GLN A 16 -2.50 -3.90 -9.19
CA GLN A 16 -1.79 -3.69 -10.45
C GLN A 16 -0.28 -3.94 -10.35
N LEU A 17 0.33 -3.74 -9.18
CA LEU A 17 1.74 -4.06 -8.93
C LEU A 17 2.05 -5.56 -9.01
N PHE A 18 1.03 -6.42 -8.85
CA PHE A 18 1.18 -7.87 -8.81
C PHE A 18 0.74 -8.56 -10.11
N GLY A 19 0.09 -7.83 -11.02
CA GLY A 19 -0.22 -8.30 -12.37
C GLY A 19 -1.55 -7.76 -12.92
N LYS A 20 -1.78 -8.04 -14.21
CA LYS A 20 -2.95 -7.52 -14.96
C LYS A 20 -4.28 -8.19 -14.58
N SER A 21 -4.25 -9.48 -14.23
CA SER A 21 -5.45 -10.21 -13.82
C SER A 21 -5.70 -10.06 -12.32
N LYS A 22 -6.90 -9.57 -11.94
CA LYS A 22 -7.29 -9.41 -10.52
C LYS A 22 -7.15 -10.70 -9.71
N TYR A 23 -7.46 -11.85 -10.31
CA TYR A 23 -7.31 -13.16 -9.64
C TYR A 23 -5.83 -13.46 -9.35
N VAL A 24 -4.98 -13.36 -10.38
CA VAL A 24 -3.54 -13.64 -10.26
C VAL A 24 -2.85 -12.66 -9.31
N ALA A 25 -3.19 -11.37 -9.41
CA ALA A 25 -2.68 -10.32 -8.55
C ALA A 25 -2.99 -10.58 -7.07
N ARG A 26 -4.23 -11.00 -6.76
CA ARG A 26 -4.62 -11.35 -5.38
C ARG A 26 -3.83 -12.52 -4.82
N LYS A 27 -3.58 -13.55 -5.64
CA LYS A 27 -2.76 -14.70 -5.24
C LYS A 27 -1.33 -14.25 -4.94
N LYS A 28 -0.69 -13.55 -5.87
CA LYS A 28 0.68 -13.04 -5.72
C LYS A 28 0.84 -12.07 -4.54
N TYR A 29 -0.15 -11.20 -4.31
CA TYR A 29 -0.17 -10.31 -3.16
C TYR A 29 -0.19 -11.10 -1.84
N ARG A 30 -0.99 -12.17 -1.76
CA ARG A 30 -1.02 -13.04 -0.59
C ARG A 30 0.31 -13.75 -0.37
N ASP A 31 0.87 -14.35 -1.42
CA ASP A 31 2.17 -15.04 -1.37
C ASP A 31 3.30 -14.08 -0.91
N PHE A 32 3.25 -12.81 -1.34
CA PHE A 32 4.17 -11.78 -0.88
C PHE A 32 4.01 -11.47 0.62
N LEU A 33 2.77 -11.32 1.10
CA LEU A 33 2.50 -11.09 2.52
C LEU A 33 2.92 -12.28 3.39
N GLU A 34 2.63 -13.50 2.97
CA GLU A 34 3.01 -14.72 3.72
C GLU A 34 4.53 -14.79 3.94
N LYS A 35 5.33 -14.45 2.92
CA LYS A 35 6.80 -14.31 3.04
C LYS A 35 7.22 -13.18 4.00
N GLY A 36 6.38 -12.16 4.16
CA GLY A 36 6.62 -11.04 5.07
C GLY A 36 6.24 -11.34 6.53
N ILE A 37 5.16 -12.10 6.76
CA ILE A 37 4.63 -12.41 8.09
C ILE A 37 5.67 -13.15 8.95
N GLY A 38 6.41 -14.08 8.36
CA GLY A 38 7.46 -14.84 9.06
C GLY A 38 8.62 -13.98 9.58
N ARG A 39 8.78 -12.74 9.09
CA ARG A 39 9.81 -11.81 9.56
C ARG A 39 9.40 -11.00 10.80
N GLY A 40 8.18 -11.23 11.34
CA GLY A 40 7.70 -10.54 12.53
C GLY A 40 7.45 -9.04 12.30
N ARG A 41 7.42 -8.27 13.38
CA ARG A 41 7.30 -6.81 13.30
C ARG A 41 8.58 -6.24 12.70
N ASN A 42 8.44 -5.53 11.58
CA ASN A 42 9.52 -4.74 11.01
C ASN A 42 9.48 -3.32 11.62
N PRO A 43 10.42 -2.93 12.50
CA PRO A 43 10.45 -1.63 13.15
C PRO A 43 10.39 -0.47 12.14
N GLU A 44 11.04 -0.64 10.97
CA GLU A 44 11.07 0.35 9.88
C GLU A 44 9.70 0.54 9.20
N MET A 45 8.80 -0.44 9.33
CA MET A 45 7.44 -0.41 8.78
C MET A 45 6.35 -0.19 9.84
N THR A 46 6.71 -0.18 11.13
CA THR A 46 5.79 0.13 12.25
C THR A 46 6.03 1.55 12.78
N GLY A 47 4.98 2.20 13.30
CA GLY A 47 5.11 3.57 13.85
C GLY A 47 5.20 4.68 12.78
N GLY A 48 4.36 4.61 11.75
CA GLY A 48 4.35 5.58 10.64
C GLY A 48 5.32 5.24 9.50
N GLY A 49 5.83 4.01 9.45
CA GLY A 49 6.94 3.53 8.61
C GLY A 49 6.84 3.66 7.08
N LEU A 50 5.72 4.12 6.50
CA LEU A 50 5.69 4.57 5.11
C LEU A 50 6.09 6.06 4.98
N LEU A 51 5.66 6.86 5.96
CA LEU A 51 5.84 8.31 5.98
C LEU A 51 7.29 8.71 6.26
N ARG A 52 7.98 7.96 7.11
CA ARG A 52 9.38 8.20 7.45
C ARG A 52 10.32 7.64 6.36
N SER A 53 9.99 6.46 5.82
CA SER A 53 10.81 5.77 4.81
C SER A 53 10.83 6.46 3.43
N ILE A 54 9.80 7.25 3.10
CA ILE A 54 9.74 8.02 1.84
C ILE A 54 10.30 9.45 2.01
N GLY A 55 10.87 9.80 3.17
CA GLY A 55 11.52 11.10 3.37
C GLY A 55 10.62 12.19 3.98
N GLY A 56 9.70 11.81 4.87
CA GLY A 56 8.97 12.75 5.73
C GLY A 56 8.08 13.74 4.96
N GLY A 57 7.52 14.72 5.68
CA GLY A 57 6.46 15.63 5.23
C GLY A 57 6.63 16.37 3.88
N VAL A 58 7.82 16.32 3.27
CA VAL A 58 8.10 16.86 1.93
C VAL A 58 7.39 16.07 0.85
N VAL A 59 7.43 14.72 0.87
CA VAL A 59 6.76 13.90 -0.16
C VAL A 59 5.25 13.94 -0.03
N LEU A 60 4.72 14.04 1.20
CA LEU A 60 3.30 14.30 1.46
C LEU A 60 2.81 15.61 0.82
N LYS A 61 3.61 16.69 0.94
CA LYS A 61 3.28 17.99 0.35
C LYS A 61 3.27 17.92 -1.18
N SER A 62 4.19 17.16 -1.78
CA SER A 62 4.26 16.95 -3.22
C SER A 62 3.11 16.09 -3.75
N MET A 63 2.75 15.00 -3.05
CA MET A 63 1.58 14.16 -3.39
C MET A 63 0.27 14.94 -3.26
N ARG A 64 0.15 15.83 -2.27
CA ARG A 64 -1.00 16.75 -2.13
C ARG A 64 -1.14 17.76 -3.28
N ARG A 65 -0.04 18.11 -3.96
CA ARG A 65 -0.09 19.01 -5.13
C ARG A 65 -0.46 18.29 -6.42
N ILE A 66 -0.22 16.98 -6.50
CA ILE A 66 -0.49 16.17 -7.69
C ILE A 66 -1.96 15.72 -7.76
N ASN A 67 -2.68 15.73 -6.64
CA ASN A 67 -4.15 15.61 -6.61
C ASN A 67 -4.76 16.87 -5.99
N PRO A 68 -5.30 17.81 -6.78
CA PRO A 68 -6.26 18.75 -6.23
C PRO A 68 -7.52 17.92 -5.94
N ILE A 69 -7.66 17.44 -4.71
CA ILE A 69 -8.97 17.08 -4.21
C ILE A 69 -9.71 18.41 -4.16
N VAL A 70 -10.57 18.62 -5.16
CA VAL A 70 -11.62 19.63 -5.14
C VAL A 70 -12.36 19.47 -3.81
N ALA A 71 -12.22 20.49 -2.97
CA ALA A 71 -13.10 20.81 -1.87
C ALA A 71 -13.61 22.23 -2.13
#